data_AF-A0A822CNH2-F1
#
_entry.id   AF-A0A822CNH2-F1
#
_cell.length_a   1.000
_cell.length_b   1.000
_cell.length_c   1.000
_cell.angle_alpha   90.00
_cell.angle_beta   90.00
_cell.angle_gamma   90.00
#
_symmetry.space_group_name_H-M   'P 1'
#
loop_
_entity.id
_entity.type
_entity.pdbx_description
1 polymer ?
#
loop_
_entity_poly.entity_id
_entity_poly.type
_entity_poly.pdbx_seq_one_letter_code
_entity_poly.pdbx_strand_id
1 'polypeptide(L)'
;MNQSRVPVYLTHVSAGTSVKYMIHYAQGVRINKFQANDYCSPEENHLYYNQTTPPLYSIRSTKILTVIFWAGNTWVADPVHVSYIFDHIQSSVYQKYIPDYNHLDVV
;
A
#
# COMPACT_ATOMS: atom_id res chain seq x y z
N MET A 1 14.16 -17.27 -1.22
CA MET A 1 13.31 -18.03 -0.27
C MET A 1 14.00 -19.28 0.27
N ASN A 2 13.95 -19.54 1.58
CA ASN A 2 14.41 -20.80 2.18
C ASN A 2 13.31 -21.88 2.06
N GLN A 3 13.52 -22.86 1.19
CA GLN A 3 12.51 -23.88 0.88
C GLN A 3 12.16 -24.80 2.06
N SER A 4 13.09 -25.07 2.97
CA SER A 4 12.81 -25.93 4.14
C SER A 4 11.87 -25.29 5.15
N ARG A 5 11.64 -23.97 5.05
CA ARG A 5 10.78 -23.19 5.95
C ARG A 5 9.39 -22.89 5.37
N VAL A 6 9.08 -23.34 4.15
CA VAL A 6 7.77 -23.12 3.52
C VAL A 6 6.59 -23.51 4.43
N PRO A 7 6.60 -24.64 5.17
CA PRO A 7 5.50 -24.97 6.07
C PRO A 7 5.30 -23.92 7.18
N VAL A 8 6.40 -23.34 7.68
CA VAL A 8 6.35 -22.29 8.71
C VAL A 8 5.73 -21.02 8.13
N TYR A 9 6.15 -20.61 6.94
CA TYR A 9 5.59 -19.42 6.27
C TYR A 9 4.09 -19.57 6.02
N LEU A 10 3.66 -20.70 5.45
CA LEU A 10 2.24 -20.93 5.12
C LEU A 10 1.34 -21.00 6.36
N THR A 11 1.87 -21.45 7.51
CA THR A 11 1.10 -21.49 8.76
C THR A 11 0.82 -20.08 9.32
N HIS A 12 1.58 -19.07 8.91
CA HIS A 12 1.53 -17.73 9.54
C HIS A 12 1.28 -16.56 8.56
N VAL A 13 1.42 -16.74 7.24
CA VAL A 13 1.36 -15.63 6.27
C VAL A 13 -0.01 -14.94 6.23
N SER A 14 -1.09 -15.70 6.42
CA SER A 14 -2.45 -15.15 6.45
C SER A 14 -2.96 -15.10 7.90
N ALA A 15 -2.49 -14.11 8.65
CA ALA A 15 -3.00 -13.83 10.01
C ALA A 15 -4.48 -13.34 10.04
N GLY A 16 -5.14 -13.32 8.88
CA GLY A 16 -6.52 -12.86 8.68
C GLY A 16 -6.59 -11.38 8.32
N THR A 17 -7.59 -11.03 7.52
CA THR A 17 -8.01 -9.64 7.25
C THR A 17 -9.53 -9.60 7.02
N SER A 18 -10.11 -8.39 7.03
CA SER A 18 -11.55 -8.22 6.81
C SER A 18 -11.91 -8.13 5.32
N VAL A 19 -13.13 -8.52 4.97
CA VAL A 19 -13.69 -8.31 3.61
C VAL A 19 -13.69 -6.82 3.25
N LYS A 20 -13.98 -5.94 4.21
CA LYS A 20 -13.96 -4.49 4.02
C LYS A 20 -12.57 -3.99 3.58
N TYR A 21 -11.49 -4.51 4.17
CA TYR A 21 -10.13 -4.17 3.75
C TYR A 21 -9.86 -4.60 2.31
N MET A 22 -10.27 -5.81 1.91
CA MET A 22 -10.10 -6.29 0.55
C MET A 22 -10.91 -5.47 -0.46
N ILE A 23 -12.10 -5.00 -0.09
CA ILE A 23 -12.90 -4.06 -0.90
C ILE A 23 -12.16 -2.73 -1.05
N HIS A 24 -11.64 -2.16 0.03
CA HIS A 24 -10.89 -0.90 -0.02
C HIS A 24 -9.62 -1.02 -0.88
N TYR A 25 -8.89 -2.13 -0.78
CA TYR A 25 -7.76 -2.42 -1.64
C TYR A 25 -8.17 -2.47 -3.12
N ALA A 26 -9.27 -3.18 -3.43
CA ALA A 26 -9.81 -3.25 -4.79
C ALA A 26 -10.28 -1.87 -5.32
N GLN A 27 -10.84 -1.01 -4.46
CA GLN A 27 -11.18 0.37 -4.83
C GLN A 27 -9.93 1.12 -5.28
N GLY A 28 -8.84 1.06 -4.51
CA GLY A 28 -7.57 1.70 -4.84
C GLY A 28 -7.04 1.27 -6.21
N VAL A 29 -7.04 -0.04 -6.49
CA VAL A 29 -6.64 -0.60 -7.79
C VAL A 29 -7.55 -0.10 -8.93
N ARG A 30 -8.86 -0.02 -8.71
CA ARG A 30 -9.84 0.32 -9.77
C ARG A 30 -9.86 1.80 -10.13
N ILE A 31 -9.76 2.69 -9.15
CA ILE A 31 -9.91 4.14 -9.36
C ILE A 31 -8.57 4.88 -9.44
N ASN A 32 -7.47 4.18 -9.14
CA ASN A 32 -6.11 4.72 -9.11
C ASN A 32 -5.97 5.95 -8.18
N LYS A 33 -6.52 5.85 -6.96
CA LYS A 33 -6.42 6.92 -5.95
C LYS A 33 -6.02 6.35 -4.60
N PHE A 34 -5.12 7.08 -3.94
CA PHE A 34 -4.81 6.86 -2.54
C PHE A 34 -5.77 7.68 -1.67
N GLN A 35 -6.85 7.03 -1.22
CA GLN A 35 -7.95 7.67 -0.49
C GLN A 35 -8.51 6.75 0.60
N ALA A 36 -9.34 7.29 1.47
CA ALA A 36 -10.12 6.52 2.43
C ALA A 36 -11.11 5.56 1.73
N ASN A 37 -11.65 4.59 2.49
CA ASN A 37 -12.63 3.63 1.98
C ASN A 37 -13.88 4.35 1.44
N ASP A 38 -14.27 4.05 0.20
CA ASP A 38 -15.55 4.52 -0.33
C ASP A 38 -16.66 3.60 0.20
N TYR A 39 -17.66 4.17 0.88
CA TYR A 39 -18.83 3.41 1.32
C TYR A 39 -19.87 3.22 0.21
N CYS A 40 -19.60 3.70 -1.01
CA CYS A 40 -20.49 3.61 -2.16
C CYS A 40 -21.85 4.30 -1.98
N SER A 41 -21.99 5.13 -0.94
CA SER A 41 -23.14 5.99 -0.67
C SER A 41 -22.65 7.37 -0.21
N PRO A 42 -23.15 8.47 -0.79
CA PRO A 42 -22.89 9.83 -0.30
C PRO A 42 -23.28 10.03 1.17
N GLU A 43 -24.39 9.42 1.60
CA GLU A 43 -24.90 9.49 2.97
C GLU A 43 -23.95 8.77 3.93
N GLU A 44 -23.53 7.54 3.60
CA GLU A 44 -22.60 6.78 4.42
C GLU A 44 -21.23 7.47 4.46
N ASN A 45 -20.70 7.92 3.32
CA ASN A 45 -19.46 8.70 3.29
C ASN A 45 -19.57 9.95 4.17
N HIS A 46 -20.71 10.65 4.14
CA HIS A 46 -20.93 11.82 5.00
C HIS A 46 -20.95 11.44 6.48
N LEU A 47 -21.54 10.31 6.86
CA LEU A 47 -21.52 9.83 8.25
C LEU A 47 -20.09 9.56 8.76
N TYR A 48 -19.19 9.06 7.90
CA TYR A 48 -17.82 8.74 8.30
C TYR A 48 -16.83 9.89 8.13
N TYR A 49 -17.04 10.78 7.16
CA TYR A 49 -16.05 11.77 6.74
C TYR A 49 -16.53 13.22 6.84
N ASN A 50 -17.81 13.47 7.15
CA ASN A 50 -18.45 14.79 7.03
C ASN A 50 -18.37 15.38 5.61
N GLN A 51 -18.22 14.52 4.61
CA GLN A 51 -18.22 14.85 3.18
C GLN A 51 -18.76 13.66 2.38
N THR A 52 -19.36 13.92 1.23
CA THR A 52 -20.04 12.90 0.40
C THR A 52 -19.09 12.00 -0.38
N THR A 53 -17.79 12.31 -0.39
CA THR A 53 -16.75 11.55 -1.08
C THR A 53 -15.62 11.19 -0.12
N PRO A 54 -14.92 10.07 -0.29
CA PRO A 54 -13.79 9.72 0.58
C PRO A 54 -12.63 10.72 0.44
N PRO A 55 -12.02 11.18 1.55
CA PRO A 55 -10.88 12.08 1.50
C PRO A 55 -9.64 11.41 0.89
N LEU A 56 -8.87 12.18 0.13
CA LEU A 56 -7.59 11.77 -0.44
C LEU A 56 -6.47 11.86 0.60
N TYR A 57 -5.56 10.90 0.57
CA TYR A 57 -4.34 10.94 1.36
C TYR A 57 -3.20 11.55 0.54
N SER A 58 -2.50 12.53 1.13
CA SER A 58 -1.39 13.22 0.47
C SER A 58 -0.05 12.71 0.99
N ILE A 59 0.70 12.01 0.13
CA ILE A 59 2.08 11.58 0.42
C ILE A 59 2.98 12.79 0.68
N ARG A 60 2.73 13.90 -0.03
CA ARG A 60 3.47 15.16 0.11
C ARG A 60 3.34 15.78 1.50
N SER A 61 2.25 15.49 2.22
CA SER A 61 2.04 16.01 3.57
C SER A 61 2.89 15.32 4.65
N THR A 62 3.55 14.20 4.30
CA THR A 62 4.43 13.47 5.22
C THR A 62 5.66 14.29 5.56
N LYS A 63 5.87 14.55 6.86
CA LYS A 63 7.05 15.27 7.39
C LYS A 63 8.09 14.35 8.03
N ILE A 64 7.75 13.07 8.18
CA ILE A 64 8.58 12.09 8.88
C ILE A 64 9.72 11.66 7.96
N LEU A 65 10.95 11.74 8.45
CA LEU A 65 12.12 11.25 7.72
C LEU A 65 11.94 9.76 7.42
N THR A 66 11.91 9.42 6.14
CA THR A 66 11.53 8.08 5.68
C THR A 66 12.68 7.43 4.90
N VAL A 67 12.95 6.17 5.21
CA VAL A 67 13.93 5.31 4.52
C VAL A 67 13.13 4.28 3.74
N ILE A 68 13.35 4.18 2.43
CA ILE A 68 12.53 3.33 1.55
C ILE A 68 13.40 2.25 0.89
N PHE A 69 13.07 0.98 1.13
CA PHE A 69 13.59 -0.15 0.38
C PHE A 69 12.51 -0.64 -0.57
N TRP A 70 12.87 -0.90 -1.82
CA TRP A 70 11.91 -1.39 -2.81
C TRP A 70 12.54 -2.43 -3.74
N ALA A 71 11.69 -3.35 -4.15
CA ALA A 71 12.04 -4.59 -4.85
C ALA A 71 11.74 -4.45 -6.35
N GLY A 72 12.57 -5.03 -7.21
CA GLY A 72 12.35 -4.99 -8.67
C GLY A 72 11.31 -5.97 -9.18
N ASN A 73 11.21 -7.15 -8.56
CA ASN A 73 10.35 -8.25 -9.01
C ASN A 73 9.07 -8.36 -8.17
N THR A 74 8.37 -7.25 -7.94
CA THR A 74 7.14 -7.19 -7.13
C THR A 74 5.91 -6.86 -7.99
N TRP A 75 4.81 -7.56 -7.75
CA TRP A 75 3.52 -7.28 -8.40
C TRP A 75 2.61 -6.36 -7.58
N VAL A 76 2.91 -6.21 -6.28
CA VAL A 76 2.07 -5.43 -5.34
C VAL A 76 2.53 -3.98 -5.25
N ALA A 77 3.84 -3.77 -5.28
CA ALA A 77 4.47 -2.45 -5.15
C ALA A 77 5.34 -2.19 -6.39
N ASP A 78 4.73 -2.26 -7.58
CA ASP A 78 5.48 -2.21 -8.83
C ASP A 78 6.24 -0.87 -9.01
N PRO A 79 7.28 -0.86 -9.86
CA PRO A 79 8.14 0.31 -10.03
C PRO A 79 7.41 1.60 -10.43
N VAL A 80 6.27 1.53 -11.13
CA VAL A 80 5.52 2.72 -11.56
C VAL A 80 4.89 3.40 -10.35
N HIS A 81 4.20 2.65 -9.49
CA HIS A 81 3.63 3.20 -8.27
C HIS A 81 4.69 3.66 -7.28
N VAL A 82 5.83 2.97 -7.20
CA VAL A 82 6.95 3.39 -6.36
C VAL A 82 7.56 4.71 -6.86
N SER A 83 7.69 4.90 -8.17
CA SER A 83 8.13 6.18 -8.75
C SER A 83 7.20 7.32 -8.35
N TYR A 84 5.88 7.10 -8.40
CA TYR A 84 4.91 8.11 -7.95
C TYR A 84 5.12 8.50 -6.49
N ILE A 85 5.46 7.56 -5.61
CA ILE A 85 5.77 7.87 -4.19
C ILE A 85 7.01 8.77 -4.12
N PHE A 86 8.08 8.45 -4.85
CA PHE A 86 9.32 9.24 -4.85
C PHE A 86 9.15 10.64 -5.43
N ASP A 87 8.28 10.81 -6.42
CA ASP A 87 7.98 12.12 -7.01
C ASP A 87 7.22 13.05 -6.03
N HIS A 88 6.52 12.47 -5.05
CA HIS A 88 5.63 13.22 -4.16
C HIS A 88 6.10 13.30 -2.69
N ILE A 89 6.95 12.38 -2.22
CA ILE A 89 7.44 12.37 -0.85
C ILE A 89 8.51 13.46 -0.64
N GLN A 90 8.30 14.33 0.35
CA GLN A 90 9.24 15.43 0.63
C GLN A 90 10.33 15.06 1.65
N SER A 91 10.10 13.99 2.41
CA SER A 91 10.90 13.63 3.59
C SER A 91 11.67 12.31 3.42
N SER A 92 11.91 11.85 2.18
CA SER A 92 12.76 10.68 1.96
C SER A 92 14.22 11.05 2.21
N VAL A 93 14.87 10.36 3.15
CA VAL A 93 16.28 10.58 3.50
C VAL A 93 17.21 9.53 2.88
N TYR A 94 16.65 8.39 2.48
CA TYR A 94 17.40 7.33 1.82
C TYR A 94 16.45 6.41 1.04
N GLN A 95 16.93 5.93 -0.11
CA GLN A 95 16.24 4.93 -0.89
C GLN A 95 17.23 3.84 -1.37
N LYS A 96 16.78 2.58 -1.35
CA LYS A 96 17.53 1.45 -1.92
C LYS A 96 16.63 0.59 -2.79
N TYR A 97 17.02 0.50 -4.06
CA TYR A 97 16.47 -0.44 -5.01
C TYR A 97 17.20 -1.78 -4.94
N ILE A 98 16.44 -2.88 -4.95
CA ILE A 98 16.98 -4.24 -4.95
C ILE A 98 16.31 -5.01 -6.10
N PRO A 99 16.98 -5.14 -7.27
CA PRO A 99 16.33 -5.63 -8.49
C PRO A 99 15.83 -7.06 -8.36
N ASP A 100 16.60 -7.93 -7.71
CA ASP A 100 16.31 -9.37 -7.69
C ASP A 100 15.25 -9.77 -6.65
N TYR A 101 14.89 -8.85 -5.74
CA TYR A 101 13.91 -9.11 -4.69
C TYR A 101 12.49 -9.08 -5.23
N ASN A 102 11.61 -9.90 -4.65
CA ASN A 102 10.16 -9.81 -4.79
C ASN A 102 9.50 -9.24 -3.52
N HIS A 103 8.16 -9.22 -3.48
CA HIS A 103 7.39 -8.67 -2.35
C HIS A 103 7.60 -9.40 -1.02
N LEU A 104 7.95 -10.69 -1.04
CA LEU A 104 8.18 -11.50 0.15
C LEU A 104 9.66 -11.57 0.56
N ASP A 105 10.61 -11.18 -0.29
CA ASP A 105 12.04 -11.18 0.05
C ASP A 105 12.44 -10.04 1.01
N VAL A 106 11.55 -9.06 1.21
CA VAL A 106 11.75 -7.95 2.17
C VAL A 106 11.32 -8.29 3.60
N VAL A 107 10.85 -9.52 3.86
CA VAL A 107 10.33 -10.00 5.15
C VAL A 107 11.22 -11.10 5.75
#